data_AF-A0A0M7MNW1-F1
#
_entry.id   AF-A0A0M7MNW1-F1
#
_cell.length_a   1.000
_cell.length_b   1.000
_cell.length_c   1.000
_cell.angle_alpha   90.00
_cell.angle_beta   90.00
_cell.angle_gamma   90.00
#
_symmetry.space_group_name_H-M   'P 1'
#
loop_
_entity.id
_entity.type
_entity.pdbx_description
1 polymer ?
#
loop_
_entity_poly.entity_id
_entity_poly.type
_entity_poly.pdbx_seq_one_letter_code
_entity_poly.pdbx_strand_id
1 'polypeptide(L)'
;MFPIEALLIVGAMALVVGVAVLVVAIQVLRFIYWGYWADDATHGERPHFTGPLLALAFSLLAASEVLPLHPILDRIHELNPVPPWATEYYVVAMLALMVLSWIHGGRIKNRLWQGLLGRLRRKKAPPAP
;
A
#
# COMPACT_ATOMS: atom_id res chain seq x y z
N MET A 1 2.88 -33.04 6.34
CA MET A 1 2.71 -32.47 4.98
C MET A 1 3.95 -31.65 4.67
N PHE A 2 4.42 -31.68 3.42
CA PHE A 2 5.83 -31.53 3.05
C PHE A 2 6.44 -30.15 3.39
N PRO A 3 7.74 -30.07 3.77
CA PRO A 3 8.46 -28.82 4.02
C PRO A 3 8.51 -27.87 2.79
N ILE A 4 8.24 -28.42 1.61
CA ILE A 4 8.21 -27.69 0.34
C ILE A 4 7.04 -26.70 0.29
N GLU A 5 5.86 -27.05 0.81
CA GLU A 5 4.69 -26.14 0.81
C GLU A 5 4.96 -24.90 1.67
N ALA A 6 5.52 -25.10 2.86
CA ALA A 6 5.94 -24.02 3.74
C ALA A 6 7.01 -23.14 3.08
N LEU A 7 8.01 -23.75 2.43
CA LEU A 7 9.05 -23.02 1.71
C LEU A 7 8.48 -22.21 0.55
N LEU A 8 7.51 -22.75 -0.20
CA LEU A 8 6.84 -22.05 -1.29
C LEU A 8 6.01 -20.87 -0.79
N ILE A 9 5.27 -21.02 0.31
CA ILE A 9 4.46 -19.95 0.90
C ILE A 9 5.36 -18.82 1.41
N VAL A 10 6.40 -19.17 2.17
CA VAL A 10 7.39 -18.20 2.69
C VAL A 10 8.11 -17.50 1.54
N GLY A 11 8.56 -18.26 0.53
CA GLY A 11 9.25 -17.72 -0.64
C GLY A 11 8.35 -16.80 -1.47
N ALA A 12 7.09 -17.19 -1.69
CA ALA A 12 6.11 -16.38 -2.39
C ALA A 12 5.83 -15.06 -1.65
N MET A 13 5.65 -15.12 -0.32
CA MET A 13 5.41 -13.92 0.49
C MET A 13 6.62 -12.98 0.49
N ALA A 14 7.83 -13.52 0.64
CA ALA A 14 9.07 -12.74 0.55
C ALA A 14 9.20 -12.06 -0.83
N LEU A 15 8.82 -12.75 -1.90
CA LEU A 15 8.82 -12.21 -3.26
C LEU A 15 7.78 -11.09 -3.41
N VAL A 16 6.57 -11.26 -2.89
CA VAL A 16 5.51 -10.24 -2.91
C VAL A 16 5.97 -8.96 -2.22
N VAL A 17 6.52 -9.08 -1.00
CA VAL A 17 7.06 -7.93 -0.25
C VAL A 17 8.25 -7.32 -1.00
N GLY A 18 9.16 -8.15 -1.52
CA GLY A 18 10.33 -7.70 -2.27
C GLY A 18 9.96 -6.88 -3.51
N VAL A 19 8.96 -7.33 -4.28
CA VAL A 19 8.42 -6.58 -5.43
C VAL A 19 7.81 -5.27 -4.97
N ALA A 20 7.01 -5.26 -3.90
CA ALA A 20 6.41 -4.03 -3.39
C ALA A 20 7.48 -3.01 -2.94
N VAL A 21 8.52 -3.46 -2.25
CA VAL A 21 9.67 -2.63 -1.84
C VAL A 21 10.39 -2.06 -3.06
N LEU A 22 10.69 -2.91 -4.05
CA LEU A 22 11.36 -2.48 -5.28
C LEU A 22 10.56 -1.39 -6.01
N VAL A 23 9.24 -1.53 -6.08
CA VAL A 23 8.38 -0.55 -6.76
C VAL A 23 8.31 0.76 -5.99
N VAL A 24 8.26 0.71 -4.66
CA VAL A 24 8.38 1.92 -3.84
C VAL A 24 9.76 2.57 -4.07
N ALA A 25 10.85 1.80 -4.09
CA ALA A 25 12.19 2.33 -4.33
C ALA A 25 12.32 2.99 -5.71
N ILE A 26 11.76 2.38 -6.77
CA ILE A 26 11.70 2.97 -8.11
C ILE A 26 10.93 4.30 -8.06
N GLN A 27 9.82 4.37 -7.33
CA GLN A 27 9.02 5.58 -7.20
C GLN A 27 9.75 6.66 -6.40
N VAL A 28 10.48 6.30 -5.33
CA VAL A 28 11.38 7.20 -4.59
C VAL A 28 12.41 7.78 -5.55
N LEU A 29 13.06 6.93 -6.33
CA LEU A 29 14.09 7.36 -7.28
C LEU A 29 13.50 8.30 -8.34
N ARG A 30 12.30 7.99 -8.86
CA ARG A 30 11.57 8.85 -9.80
C ARG A 30 11.18 10.19 -9.18
N PHE A 31 10.84 10.20 -7.89
CA PHE A 31 10.53 11.43 -7.15
C PHE A 31 11.78 12.29 -6.92
N ILE A 32 12.90 11.68 -6.53
CA ILE A 32 14.19 12.38 -6.38
C ILE A 32 14.64 12.94 -7.72
N TYR A 33 14.55 12.15 -8.80
CA TYR A 33 14.88 12.60 -10.15
C TYR A 33 14.01 13.77 -10.60
N TRP A 34 12.70 13.71 -10.33
CA TRP A 34 11.78 14.82 -10.60
C TRP A 34 12.10 16.07 -9.77
N GLY A 35 12.46 15.91 -8.49
CA GLY A 35 12.71 17.04 -7.59
C GLY A 35 14.07 17.72 -7.77
N TYR A 36 15.09 17.00 -8.24
CA TYR A 36 16.46 17.53 -8.38
C TYR A 36 16.91 17.75 -9.83
N TRP A 37 16.31 17.08 -10.80
CA TRP A 37 16.87 16.95 -12.16
C TRP A 37 15.87 17.24 -13.29
N ALA A 38 14.59 17.49 -12.98
CA ALA A 38 13.63 17.88 -14.02
C ALA A 38 13.72 19.38 -14.29
N ASP A 39 14.00 19.75 -15.54
CA ASP A 39 13.94 21.11 -16.05
C ASP A 39 12.54 21.73 -15.85
N ASP A 40 12.50 23.00 -15.43
CA ASP A 40 11.25 23.72 -15.15
C ASP A 40 10.23 23.68 -16.30
N ALA A 41 10.71 23.56 -17.54
CA ALA A 41 9.91 23.53 -18.77
C ALA A 41 9.25 22.17 -19.10
N THR A 42 9.69 21.06 -18.49
CA THR A 42 9.16 19.71 -18.74
C THR A 42 8.72 19.01 -17.47
N HIS A 43 8.14 19.77 -16.54
CA HIS A 43 7.44 19.23 -15.37
C HIS A 43 6.27 18.33 -15.80
N GLY A 44 6.58 17.06 -16.08
CA GLY A 44 5.58 16.00 -16.29
C GLY A 44 4.72 15.80 -15.04
N GLU A 45 3.68 14.99 -15.16
CA GLU A 45 2.77 14.70 -14.05
C GLU A 45 3.51 14.19 -12.81
N ARG A 46 3.20 14.82 -11.66
CA ARG A 46 3.80 14.52 -10.35
C ARG A 46 3.73 13.00 -10.06
N PRO A 47 4.82 12.36 -9.59
CA PRO A 47 4.81 10.93 -9.29
C PRO A 47 3.72 10.56 -8.28
N HIS A 48 2.88 9.59 -8.65
CA HIS A 48 1.78 9.13 -7.81
C HIS A 48 2.28 8.06 -6.84
N PHE A 49 2.72 8.51 -5.67
CA PHE A 49 3.30 7.65 -4.62
C PHE A 49 2.30 6.78 -3.87
N THR A 50 1.01 7.14 -3.89
CA THR A 50 -0.01 6.54 -3.01
C THR A 50 -0.24 5.05 -3.27
N GLY A 51 -0.30 4.63 -4.54
CA GLY A 51 -0.59 3.24 -4.88
C GLY A 51 0.51 2.26 -4.45
N PRO A 52 1.77 2.50 -4.84
CA PRO A 52 2.92 1.71 -4.39
C PRO A 52 3.07 1.63 -2.87
N LEU A 53 2.86 2.74 -2.17
CA LEU A 53 3.03 2.81 -0.72
C LEU A 53 1.92 2.04 0.03
N LEU A 54 0.67 2.13 -0.46
CA LEU A 54 -0.44 1.32 0.04
C LEU A 54 -0.23 -0.17 -0.27
N ALA A 55 0.25 -0.50 -1.47
CA ALA A 55 0.60 -1.86 -1.84
C ALA A 55 1.68 -2.43 -0.90
N LEU A 56 2.72 -1.64 -0.59
CA LEU A 56 3.72 -2.03 0.38
C LEU A 56 3.13 -2.27 1.78
N ALA A 57 2.29 -1.35 2.27
CA ALA A 57 1.65 -1.49 3.57
C ALA A 57 0.80 -2.77 3.67
N PHE A 58 -0.03 -3.04 2.66
CA PHE A 58 -0.84 -4.25 2.63
C PHE A 58 -0.01 -5.52 2.46
N SER A 59 1.08 -5.47 1.69
CA SER A 59 2.01 -6.61 1.57
C SER A 59 2.70 -6.94 2.90
N LEU A 60 3.06 -5.91 3.69
CA LEU A 60 3.65 -6.08 5.02
C LEU A 60 2.65 -6.64 6.02
N LEU A 61 1.39 -6.19 5.98
CA LEU A 61 0.32 -6.73 6.83
C LEU A 61 0.00 -8.19 6.50
N ALA A 62 0.02 -8.56 5.21
CA ALA A 62 -0.10 -9.95 4.81
C ALA A 62 1.12 -10.77 5.29
N ALA A 63 2.31 -10.20 5.16
CA ALA A 63 3.56 -10.84 5.54
C ALA A 63 3.74 -11.03 7.05
N SER A 64 3.20 -10.15 7.91
CA SER A 64 3.30 -10.33 9.36
C SER A 64 2.59 -11.59 9.89
N GLU A 65 1.61 -12.09 9.14
CA GLU A 65 0.89 -13.33 9.49
C GLU A 65 1.58 -14.61 8.97
N VAL A 66 2.51 -14.48 8.02
CA VAL A 66 3.09 -15.60 7.26
C VAL A 66 4.59 -15.75 7.47
N LEU A 67 5.30 -14.63 7.59
CA LEU A 67 6.74 -14.59 7.75
C LEU A 67 7.10 -14.29 9.21
N PRO A 68 8.01 -15.07 9.82
CA PRO A 68 8.59 -14.73 11.12
C PRO A 68 9.64 -13.62 10.96
N LEU A 69 9.20 -12.45 10.50
CA LEU A 69 10.05 -11.28 10.35
C LEU A 69 10.10 -10.52 11.68
N HIS A 70 11.31 -10.37 12.23
CA HIS A 70 11.77 -9.42 13.27
C HIS A 70 10.73 -8.64 14.13
N PRO A 71 11.04 -8.32 15.41
CA PRO A 71 10.08 -8.02 16.50
C PRO A 71 9.05 -6.89 16.27
N ILE A 72 9.22 -6.07 15.24
CA ILE A 72 8.29 -4.99 14.88
C ILE A 72 7.04 -5.54 14.19
N LEU A 73 7.18 -6.54 13.31
CA LEU A 73 6.02 -7.14 12.62
C LEU A 73 5.28 -8.12 13.54
N ASP A 74 6.00 -8.81 14.44
CA ASP A 74 5.37 -9.62 15.50
C ASP A 74 4.45 -8.79 16.40
N ARG A 75 4.84 -7.55 16.74
CA ARG A 75 3.96 -6.62 17.47
C ARG A 75 2.70 -6.24 16.70
N ILE A 76 2.76 -6.18 15.37
CA ILE A 76 1.59 -5.90 14.54
C ILE A 76 0.64 -7.11 14.53
N HIS A 77 1.20 -8.32 14.51
CA HIS A 77 0.44 -9.56 14.68
C HIS A 77 -0.25 -9.62 16.05
N GLU A 78 0.45 -9.28 17.14
CA GLU A 78 -0.13 -9.22 18.50
C GLU A 78 -1.27 -8.19 18.64
N LEU A 79 -1.21 -7.10 17.87
CA LEU A 79 -2.24 -6.07 17.83
C LEU A 79 -3.39 -6.43 16.88
N ASN A 80 -3.29 -7.52 16.12
CA ASN A 80 -4.31 -7.93 15.17
C ASN A 80 -5.45 -8.64 15.91
N PRO A 81 -6.67 -8.07 15.98
CA PRO A 81 -7.80 -8.70 16.65
C PRO A 81 -8.39 -9.89 15.85
N VAL A 82 -7.69 -10.36 14.82
CA VAL A 82 -8.15 -11.41 13.92
C VAL A 82 -8.01 -12.75 14.61
N PRO A 83 -9.11 -13.52 14.75
CA PRO A 83 -9.04 -14.83 15.37
C PRO A 83 -8.26 -15.81 14.47
N PRO A 84 -7.58 -16.83 15.01
CA PRO A 84 -6.65 -17.68 14.25
C PRO A 84 -7.28 -18.41 13.06
N TRP A 85 -8.58 -18.71 13.14
CA TRP A 85 -9.33 -19.36 12.05
C TRP A 85 -9.62 -18.41 10.87
N ALA A 86 -9.47 -17.10 11.05
CA ALA A 86 -9.74 -16.08 10.05
C ALA A 86 -8.46 -15.53 9.38
N THR A 87 -7.28 -15.94 9.84
CA THR A 87 -5.98 -15.43 9.37
C THR A 87 -5.79 -15.62 7.87
N GLU A 88 -6.21 -16.76 7.31
CA GLU A 88 -6.11 -17.01 5.86
C GLU A 88 -6.93 -16.00 5.04
N TYR A 89 -8.17 -15.74 5.47
CA TYR A 89 -9.04 -14.75 4.81
C TYR A 89 -8.47 -13.34 4.93
N TYR A 90 -7.86 -13.01 6.06
CA TYR A 90 -7.19 -11.74 6.27
C TYR A 90 -6.01 -11.56 5.32
N VAL A 91 -5.12 -12.56 5.21
CA VAL A 91 -3.97 -12.53 4.28
C VAL A 91 -4.43 -12.37 2.84
N VAL A 92 -5.45 -13.12 2.41
CA VAL A 92 -6.03 -13.01 1.07
C VAL A 92 -6.63 -11.62 0.84
N ALA A 93 -7.34 -11.07 1.82
CA ALA A 93 -7.90 -9.72 1.73
C ALA A 93 -6.80 -8.65 1.63
N MET A 94 -5.72 -8.76 2.39
CA MET A 94 -4.58 -7.84 2.32
C MET A 94 -3.88 -7.92 0.96
N LEU A 95 -3.67 -9.12 0.40
CA LEU A 95 -3.11 -9.27 -0.94
C LEU A 95 -4.05 -8.71 -2.02
N ALA A 96 -5.36 -8.91 -1.89
CA ALA A 96 -6.34 -8.31 -2.80
C ALA A 96 -6.30 -6.77 -2.71
N LEU A 97 -6.24 -6.21 -1.50
CA LEU A 97 -6.10 -4.77 -1.28
C LEU A 97 -4.77 -4.23 -1.80
N MET A 98 -3.69 -4.98 -1.71
CA MET A 98 -2.39 -4.64 -2.32
C MET A 98 -2.54 -4.48 -3.83
N VAL A 99 -3.11 -5.48 -4.52
CA VAL A 99 -3.32 -5.44 -5.99
C VAL A 99 -4.28 -4.30 -6.37
N LEU A 100 -5.37 -4.12 -5.61
CA LEU A 100 -6.31 -3.03 -5.84
C LEU A 100 -5.65 -1.66 -5.65
N SER A 101 -4.79 -1.51 -4.65
CA SER A 101 -4.03 -0.28 -4.38
C SER A 101 -3.04 0.03 -5.49
N TRP A 102 -2.47 -1.01 -6.10
CA TRP A 102 -1.61 -0.85 -7.26
C TRP A 102 -2.38 -0.31 -8.47
N ILE A 103 -3.51 -0.94 -8.80
CA ILE A 103 -4.30 -0.59 -10.00
C ILE A 103 -5.03 0.75 -9.81
N HIS A 104 -5.54 1.01 -8.61
CA HIS A 104 -6.45 2.12 -8.34
C HIS A 104 -5.86 3.23 -7.46
N GLY A 105 -4.64 3.10 -6.94
CA GLY A 105 -4.10 4.04 -5.95
C GLY A 105 -4.05 5.50 -6.41
N GLY A 106 -3.80 5.74 -7.70
CA GLY A 106 -3.90 7.09 -8.29
C GLY A 106 -5.34 7.60 -8.40
N ARG A 107 -6.26 6.74 -8.85
CA ARG A 107 -7.70 7.06 -9.04
C ARG A 107 -8.44 7.26 -7.72
N ILE A 108 -8.14 6.45 -6.70
CA ILE A 108 -8.75 6.54 -5.37
C ILE A 108 -8.33 7.83 -4.69
N LYS A 109 -7.05 8.24 -4.76
CA LYS A 109 -6.60 9.54 -4.24
C LYS A 109 -7.40 10.69 -4.83
N ASN A 110 -7.58 10.73 -6.15
CA ASN A 110 -8.32 11.81 -6.81
C ASN A 110 -9.80 11.82 -6.42
N ARG A 111 -10.45 10.65 -6.29
CA ARG A 111 -11.84 10.57 -5.81
C ARG A 111 -11.99 10.98 -4.35
N LEU A 112 -11.10 10.53 -3.47
CA LEU A 112 -11.10 10.91 -2.06
C LEU A 112 -10.84 12.40 -1.88
N TRP A 113 -9.88 12.95 -2.61
CA TRP A 113 -9.57 14.38 -2.58
C TRP A 113 -10.73 15.23 -3.10
N GLN A 114 -11.36 14.82 -4.21
CA GLN A 114 -12.57 15.49 -4.73
C GLN A 114 -13.75 15.38 -3.74
N GLY A 115 -13.92 14.24 -3.07
CA GLY A 115 -14.95 14.05 -2.05
C GLY A 115 -14.71 14.90 -0.79
N LEU A 116 -13.46 14.98 -0.31
CA LEU A 116 -13.05 15.81 0.82
C LEU A 116 -13.17 17.31 0.52
N LEU A 117 -12.68 17.75 -0.64
CA LEU A 117 -12.85 19.13 -1.10
C LEU A 117 -14.33 19.47 -1.28
N GLY A 118 -15.15 18.55 -1.80
CA GLY A 118 -16.59 18.72 -1.91
C GLY A 118 -17.28 18.91 -0.56
N ARG A 119 -16.86 18.14 0.47
CA ARG A 119 -17.36 18.31 1.85
C ARG A 119 -16.92 19.63 2.48
N LEU A 120 -15.68 20.05 2.26
CA LEU A 120 -15.16 21.32 2.75
C LEU A 120 -15.85 22.52 2.07
N ARG A 121 -16.15 22.41 0.77
CA ARG A 121 -16.88 23.45 0.04
C ARG A 121 -18.33 23.58 0.51
N ARG A 122 -18.99 22.46 0.85
CA ARG A 122 -20.33 22.48 1.48
C ARG A 122 -20.34 23.11 2.86
N LYS A 123 -19.30 22.92 3.67
CA LYS A 123 -19.18 23.60 4.99
C LYS A 123 -18.93 25.11 4.89
N LYS A 124 -18.45 25.60 3.74
CA LYS A 124 -18.12 27.02 3.52
C LYS A 124 -19.21 27.80 2.77
N ALA A 125 -20.32 27.14 2.40
CA ALA A 125 -21.47 27.83 1.81
C ALA A 125 -22.20 28.60 2.92
N PRO A 126 -22.32 29.94 2.83
CA PRO A 126 -23.15 30.69 3.78
C PRO A 126 -24.61 30.24 3.65
N PRO A 127 -25.40 30.30 4.73
CA PRO A 127 -26.84 30.05 4.64
C PRO A 127 -27.43 31.00 3.58
N ALA A 128 -28.23 30.44 2.67
CA ALA A 128 -28.92 31.22 1.67
C ALA A 128 -29.84 32.25 2.37
N PRO A 129 -29.93 33.49 1.84
CA PRO A 129 -30.75 34.55 2.41
C PRO A 129 -32.24 34.24 2.37
#